data_AF-A0A3N9P4B6-F1
#
_entry.id   AF-A0A3N9P4B6-F1
#
_cell.length_a   1.000
_cell.length_b   1.000
_cell.length_c   1.000
_cell.angle_alpha   90.00
_cell.angle_beta   90.00
_cell.angle_gamma   90.00
#
_symmetry.space_group_name_H-M   'P 1'
#
loop_
_entity.id
_entity.type
_entity.pdbx_description
1 polymer ?
#
loop_
_entity_poly.entity_id
_entity_poly.type
_entity_poly.pdbx_seq_one_letter_code
_entity_poly.pdbx_strand_id
1 'polypeptide(L)'
;MSAELKFDAFASLSDNIFAMKELENPADLMEQVIEDVNEAFETLYDDYNMSYDEFYAHLEFHNDDLCREIDELWDDINCDIYDHYEHGTLFSFELDNWKSELFGWKEKIVAAIRDIVQTEFCADFPAGQAQMYVNAA
;
A
#
# COMPACT_ATOMS: atom_id res chain seq x y z
N MET A 1 -6.41 -13.66 -18.17
CA MET A 1 -7.14 -13.41 -16.91
C MET A 1 -7.86 -12.09 -17.05
N SER A 2 -9.16 -12.03 -16.75
CA SER A 2 -9.96 -10.81 -16.87
C SER A 2 -9.56 -9.79 -15.80
N ALA A 3 -9.61 -8.49 -16.13
CA ALA A 3 -9.26 -7.38 -15.24
C ALA A 3 -10.00 -7.39 -13.88
N GLU A 4 -11.19 -8.03 -13.82
CA GLU A 4 -11.98 -8.20 -12.60
C GLU A 4 -11.26 -9.00 -11.49
N LEU A 5 -10.48 -10.03 -11.85
CA LEU A 5 -9.75 -10.85 -10.86
C LEU A 5 -8.55 -10.13 -10.21
N LYS A 6 -8.10 -9.00 -10.79
CA LYS A 6 -6.88 -8.30 -10.36
C LYS A 6 -7.16 -7.15 -9.40
N PHE A 7 -8.32 -6.50 -9.52
CA PHE A 7 -8.79 -5.52 -8.53
C PHE A 7 -9.12 -6.16 -7.17
N ASP A 8 -9.52 -7.44 -7.18
CA ASP A 8 -9.79 -8.22 -5.97
C ASP A 8 -8.55 -8.36 -5.06
N ALA A 9 -7.33 -8.37 -5.63
CA ALA A 9 -6.09 -8.44 -4.85
C ALA A 9 -5.87 -7.17 -4.01
N PHE A 10 -5.99 -5.98 -4.62
CA PHE A 10 -5.87 -4.70 -3.91
C PHE A 10 -7.04 -4.45 -2.94
N ALA A 11 -8.22 -5.01 -3.22
CA ALA A 11 -9.35 -4.98 -2.29
C ALA A 11 -9.10 -5.88 -1.06
N SER A 12 -8.57 -7.08 -1.28
CA SER A 12 -8.18 -8.03 -0.23
C SER A 12 -7.14 -7.44 0.73
N LEU A 13 -6.15 -6.69 0.23
CA LEU A 13 -5.14 -6.01 1.05
C LEU A 13 -5.73 -4.90 1.94
N SER A 14 -6.81 -4.26 1.49
CA SER A 14 -7.59 -3.30 2.28
C SER A 14 -8.48 -3.98 3.33
N ASP A 15 -9.06 -5.14 3.00
CA ASP A 15 -9.90 -5.90 3.94
C ASP A 15 -9.07 -6.55 5.08
N ASN A 16 -7.78 -6.85 4.84
CA ASN A 16 -6.86 -7.41 5.84
C ASN A 16 -6.62 -6.47 7.05
N ILE A 17 -6.94 -5.18 6.93
CA ILE A 17 -6.74 -4.17 7.98
C ILE A 17 -7.52 -4.49 9.26
N PHE A 18 -8.70 -5.13 9.15
CA PHE A 18 -9.46 -5.52 10.34
C PHE A 18 -8.79 -6.65 11.13
N ALA A 19 -8.17 -7.63 10.45
CA ALA A 19 -7.46 -8.71 11.12
C ALA A 19 -6.19 -8.20 11.84
N MET A 20 -5.54 -7.20 11.26
CA MET A 20 -4.32 -6.61 11.80
C MET A 20 -4.58 -5.75 13.04
N LYS A 21 -5.72 -5.06 13.13
CA LYS A 21 -6.07 -4.21 14.28
C LYS A 21 -6.09 -4.95 15.63
N GLU A 22 -6.37 -6.25 15.59
CA GLU A 22 -6.42 -7.16 16.74
C GLU A 22 -5.03 -7.62 17.22
N LEU A 23 -3.97 -7.45 16.42
CA LEU A 23 -2.61 -7.77 16.85
C LEU A 23 -2.13 -6.71 17.87
N GLU A 24 -1.49 -7.15 18.95
CA GLU A 24 -0.99 -6.25 20.00
C GLU A 24 0.54 -6.11 20.01
N ASN A 25 1.26 -6.97 19.30
CA ASN A 25 2.70 -6.93 19.20
C ASN A 25 3.14 -6.00 18.04
N PRO A 26 3.87 -4.90 18.31
CA PRO A 26 4.32 -3.98 17.27
C PRO A 26 5.21 -4.62 16.20
N ALA A 27 6.01 -5.63 16.56
CA ALA A 27 6.89 -6.30 15.61
C ALA A 27 6.08 -7.09 14.56
N ASP A 28 5.13 -7.91 15.02
CA ASP A 28 4.27 -8.72 14.14
C ASP A 28 3.40 -7.81 13.25
N LEU A 29 2.95 -6.67 13.79
CA LEU A 29 2.20 -5.65 13.05
C LEU A 29 3.03 -5.01 11.93
N MET A 30 4.25 -4.56 12.26
CA MET A 30 5.14 -3.94 11.29
C MET A 30 5.50 -4.91 10.17
N GLU A 31 5.83 -6.16 10.53
CA GLU A 31 6.14 -7.22 9.56
C GLU A 31 4.99 -7.42 8.57
N GLN A 32 3.76 -7.60 9.05
CA GLN A 32 2.59 -7.80 8.19
C GLN A 32 2.29 -6.57 7.33
N VAL A 33 2.44 -5.35 7.87
CA VAL A 33 2.21 -4.11 7.09
C VAL A 33 3.21 -3.98 5.96
N ILE A 34 4.49 -4.26 6.21
CA ILE A 34 5.52 -4.25 5.18
C ILE A 34 5.29 -5.35 4.14
N GLU A 35 4.89 -6.56 4.56
CA GLU A 35 4.54 -7.65 3.65
C GLU A 35 3.39 -7.24 2.71
N ASP A 36 2.31 -6.67 3.25
CA ASP A 36 1.15 -6.24 2.48
C ASP A 36 1.51 -5.14 1.46
N VAL A 37 2.39 -4.20 1.83
CA VAL A 37 2.87 -3.15 0.91
C VAL A 37 3.78 -3.74 -0.17
N ASN A 38 4.67 -4.67 0.20
CA ASN A 38 5.51 -5.36 -0.78
C ASN A 38 4.69 -6.17 -1.77
N GLU A 39 3.66 -6.89 -1.32
CA GLU A 39 2.75 -7.63 -2.21
C GLU A 39 2.04 -6.69 -3.20
N ALA A 40 1.65 -5.49 -2.74
CA ALA A 40 1.07 -4.48 -3.63
C ALA A 40 2.05 -4.01 -4.72
N PHE A 41 3.32 -3.81 -4.36
CA PHE A 41 4.37 -3.45 -5.33
C PHE A 41 4.77 -4.60 -6.25
N GLU A 42 4.84 -5.83 -5.74
CA GLU A 42 5.06 -7.02 -6.56
C GLU A 42 3.93 -7.17 -7.60
N THR A 43 2.68 -6.97 -7.18
CA THR A 43 1.52 -6.96 -8.10
C THR A 43 1.66 -5.85 -9.13
N LEU A 44 2.02 -4.64 -8.71
CA LEU A 44 2.24 -3.51 -9.62
C LEU A 44 3.32 -3.82 -10.67
N TYR A 45 4.41 -4.44 -10.25
CA TYR A 45 5.51 -4.81 -11.13
C TYR A 45 5.15 -5.97 -12.06
N ASP A 46 4.65 -7.07 -11.53
CA ASP A 46 4.38 -8.29 -12.30
C ASP A 46 3.27 -8.09 -13.33
N ASP A 47 2.24 -7.32 -12.98
CA ASP A 47 1.07 -7.14 -13.84
C ASP A 47 1.13 -5.88 -14.73
N TYR A 48 1.82 -4.84 -14.29
CA TYR A 48 1.83 -3.54 -14.97
C TYR A 48 3.24 -3.05 -15.33
N ASN A 49 4.29 -3.81 -14.97
CA ASN A 49 5.69 -3.52 -15.26
C ASN A 49 6.11 -2.12 -14.80
N MET A 50 5.61 -1.70 -13.63
CA MET A 50 5.99 -0.46 -12.96
C MET A 50 6.75 -0.79 -11.67
N SER A 51 8.00 -0.34 -11.61
CA SER A 51 8.86 -0.48 -10.44
C SER A 51 8.52 0.53 -9.34
N TYR A 52 9.06 0.31 -8.14
CA TYR A 52 8.94 1.24 -7.01
C TYR A 52 9.41 2.65 -7.37
N ASP A 53 10.57 2.79 -8.01
CA ASP A 53 11.13 4.09 -8.40
C ASP A 53 10.23 4.81 -9.42
N GLU A 54 9.63 4.07 -10.36
CA GLU A 54 8.70 4.61 -11.34
C GLU A 54 7.38 5.05 -10.69
N PHE A 55 6.90 4.29 -9.70
CA PHE A 55 5.75 4.67 -8.89
C PHE A 55 5.98 6.00 -8.15
N TYR A 56 7.10 6.14 -7.44
CA TYR A 56 7.40 7.37 -6.71
C TYR A 56 7.62 8.57 -7.65
N ALA A 57 8.33 8.36 -8.77
CA ALA A 57 8.50 9.40 -9.77
C ALA A 57 7.16 9.85 -10.40
N HIS A 58 6.23 8.90 -10.63
CA HIS A 58 4.88 9.22 -11.09
C HIS A 58 4.11 10.01 -10.04
N LEU A 59 4.15 9.55 -8.78
CA LEU A 59 3.45 10.20 -7.68
C LEU A 59 3.94 11.63 -7.44
N GLU A 60 5.26 11.85 -7.40
CA GLU A 60 5.87 13.18 -7.26
C GLU A 60 5.43 14.11 -8.41
N PHE A 61 5.38 13.59 -9.65
CA PHE A 61 5.00 14.39 -10.81
C PHE A 61 3.50 14.75 -10.85
N HIS A 62 2.63 13.82 -10.49
CA HIS A 62 1.17 13.97 -10.62
C HIS A 62 0.49 14.45 -9.33
N ASN A 63 1.09 14.19 -8.17
CA ASN A 63 0.53 14.48 -6.85
C ASN A 63 1.63 14.62 -5.77
N ASP A 64 2.48 15.64 -5.91
CA ASP A 64 3.56 15.97 -4.95
C ASP A 64 3.07 16.06 -3.49
N ASP A 65 1.87 16.61 -3.26
CA ASP A 65 1.29 16.71 -1.92
C ASP A 65 1.06 15.32 -1.30
N LEU A 66 0.55 14.35 -2.07
CA LEU A 66 0.35 12.98 -1.60
C LEU A 66 1.68 12.25 -1.39
N CYS A 67 2.67 12.47 -2.26
CA CYS A 67 4.01 11.90 -2.08
C CYS A 67 4.62 12.35 -0.75
N ARG A 68 4.58 13.66 -0.48
CA ARG A 68 5.05 14.23 0.78
C ARG A 68 4.26 13.74 1.99
N GLU A 69 2.94 13.58 1.88
CA GLU A 69 2.13 13.05 2.98
C GLU A 69 2.49 11.59 3.31
N ILE A 70 2.80 10.76 2.31
CA ILE A 70 3.27 9.39 2.53
C ILE A 70 4.62 9.37 3.23
N ASP A 71 5.54 10.24 2.83
CA ASP A 71 6.86 10.35 3.45
C ASP A 71 6.78 10.87 4.90
N GLU A 72 5.94 11.88 5.15
CA GLU A 72 5.69 12.41 6.49
C GLU A 72 5.11 11.33 7.42
N LEU A 73 4.16 10.53 6.95
CA LEU A 73 3.61 9.43 7.73
C LEU A 73 4.65 8.35 8.03
N TRP A 74 5.56 8.06 7.09
CA TRP A 74 6.65 7.12 7.34
C TRP A 74 7.60 7.63 8.42
N ASP A 75 7.95 8.91 8.38
CA ASP A 75 8.82 9.55 9.35
C ASP A 75 8.18 9.67 10.74
N ASP A 76 6.85 9.81 10.81
CA ASP A 76 6.09 9.90 12.07
C ASP A 76 5.92 8.54 12.78
N ILE A 77 6.09 7.41 12.09
CA ILE A 77 6.01 6.07 12.71
C ILE A 77 7.15 5.92 13.73
N ASN A 78 6.79 5.98 15.02
CA ASN A 78 7.75 5.86 16.11
C ASN A 78 8.46 4.48 16.09
N CYS A 79 9.77 4.49 15.81
CA CYS A 79 10.60 3.29 15.78
C CYS A 79 10.93 2.72 17.17
N ASP A 80 10.82 3.53 18.24
CA ASP A 80 11.09 3.11 19.62
C ASP A 80 9.91 2.34 20.26
N ILE A 81 8.81 2.15 19.52
CA ILE A 81 7.61 1.45 20.01
C ILE A 81 7.91 0.03 20.53
N TYR A 82 8.87 -0.64 19.89
CA TYR A 82 9.28 -2.00 20.25
C TYR A 82 10.01 -2.02 21.59
N ASP A 83 10.88 -1.05 21.83
CA ASP A 83 11.58 -0.90 23.10
C ASP A 83 10.56 -0.66 24.22
N HIS A 84 9.56 0.19 23.99
CA HIS A 84 8.49 0.42 24.97
C HIS A 84 7.70 -0.86 25.26
N TYR A 85 7.43 -1.68 24.24
CA TYR A 85 6.73 -2.95 24.35
C TYR A 85 7.56 -3.98 25.15
N GLU A 86 8.83 -4.20 24.79
CA GLU A 86 9.71 -5.16 25.47
C GLU A 86 9.93 -4.84 26.95
N HIS A 87 10.01 -3.54 27.29
CA HIS A 87 10.21 -3.10 28.66
C HIS A 87 8.90 -2.99 29.46
N GLY A 88 7.75 -3.28 28.84
CA GLY A 88 6.43 -3.18 29.48
C GLY A 88 6.05 -1.76 29.89
N THR A 89 6.62 -0.75 29.20
CA THR A 89 6.33 0.67 29.42
C THR A 89 5.37 1.25 28.40
N LEU A 90 5.00 0.47 27.37
CA LEU A 90 4.08 0.89 26.33
C LEU A 90 2.67 1.12 26.88
N PHE A 91 2.19 2.35 26.78
CA PHE A 91 0.81 2.66 27.10
C PHE A 91 -0.11 2.36 25.91
N SER A 92 -1.35 1.99 26.21
CA SER A 92 -2.33 1.64 25.17
C SER A 92 -2.57 2.77 24.17
N PHE A 93 -2.58 4.04 24.63
CA PHE A 93 -2.77 5.18 23.73
C PHE A 93 -1.59 5.39 22.77
N GLU A 94 -0.38 5.03 23.19
CA GLU A 94 0.82 5.10 22.33
C GLU A 94 0.73 4.02 21.25
N LEU A 95 0.33 2.79 21.64
CA LEU A 95 0.10 1.70 20.70
C LEU A 95 -1.01 2.03 19.71
N ASP A 96 -2.14 2.60 20.18
CA ASP A 96 -3.25 2.97 19.32
C ASP A 96 -2.88 4.07 18.32
N ASN A 97 -2.12 5.08 18.77
CA ASN A 97 -1.63 6.14 17.89
C ASN A 97 -0.66 5.59 16.84
N TRP A 98 0.31 4.79 17.28
CA TRP A 98 1.28 4.14 16.40
C TRP A 98 0.61 3.24 15.35
N LYS A 99 -0.40 2.45 15.76
CA LYS A 99 -1.22 1.66 14.83
C LYS A 99 -1.91 2.54 13.79
N SER A 100 -2.46 3.69 14.21
CA SER A 100 -3.13 4.62 13.31
C SER A 100 -2.19 5.21 12.27
N GLU A 101 -0.97 5.59 12.67
CA GLU A 101 0.07 6.11 11.78
C GLU A 101 0.51 5.03 10.78
N LEU A 102 0.84 3.84 11.28
CA LEU A 102 1.28 2.71 10.45
C LEU A 102 0.20 2.28 9.44
N PHE A 103 -1.05 2.15 9.87
CA PHE A 103 -2.15 1.81 8.96
C PHE A 103 -2.47 2.95 7.99
N GLY A 104 -2.37 4.21 8.42
CA GLY A 104 -2.55 5.37 7.55
C GLY A 104 -1.53 5.40 6.42
N TRP A 105 -0.27 5.10 6.73
CA TRP A 105 0.80 4.95 5.74
C TRP A 105 0.49 3.83 4.73
N LYS A 106 0.17 2.62 5.23
CA LYS A 106 -0.21 1.47 4.39
C LYS A 106 -1.38 1.80 3.46
N GLU A 107 -2.47 2.32 4.02
CA GLU A 107 -3.71 2.62 3.27
C GLU A 107 -3.44 3.61 2.13
N LYS A 108 -2.63 4.64 2.38
CA LYS A 108 -2.28 5.64 1.35
C LYS A 108 -1.44 5.07 0.23
N ILE A 109 -0.43 4.25 0.53
CA ILE A 109 0.39 3.60 -0.52
C ILE A 109 -0.50 2.69 -1.38
N VAL A 110 -1.29 1.82 -0.76
CA VAL A 110 -2.15 0.87 -1.49
C VAL A 110 -3.20 1.62 -2.31
N ALA A 111 -3.76 2.72 -1.79
CA ALA A 111 -4.68 3.57 -2.53
C ALA A 111 -3.99 4.26 -3.71
N ALA A 112 -2.79 4.82 -3.53
CA ALA A 112 -2.03 5.45 -4.61
C ALA A 112 -1.71 4.46 -5.74
N ILE A 113 -1.29 3.23 -5.39
CA ILE A 113 -1.05 2.15 -6.37
C ILE A 113 -2.34 1.86 -7.14
N ARG A 114 -3.47 1.70 -6.44
CA ARG A 114 -4.77 1.45 -7.06
C ARG A 114 -5.18 2.58 -8.01
N ASP A 115 -5.01 3.83 -7.60
CA ASP A 115 -5.37 5.01 -8.39
C ASP A 115 -4.51 5.14 -9.65
N ILE A 116 -3.21 4.84 -9.56
CA ILE A 116 -2.31 4.77 -10.71
C ILE A 116 -2.74 3.65 -11.66
N VAL A 117 -3.01 2.45 -11.14
CA VAL A 117 -3.51 1.32 -11.95
C VAL A 117 -4.80 1.69 -12.69
N GLN A 118 -5.72 2.34 -11.99
CA GLN A 118 -7.00 2.76 -12.55
C GLN A 118 -6.83 3.84 -13.63
N THR A 119 -5.96 4.81 -13.39
CA THR A 119 -5.79 5.99 -14.26
C THR A 119 -4.94 5.67 -15.49
N GLU A 120 -3.82 4.98 -15.32
CA GLU A 120 -2.83 4.78 -16.39
C GLU A 120 -3.12 3.53 -17.23
N PHE A 121 -3.71 2.49 -16.64
CA PHE A 121 -3.86 1.20 -17.30
C PHE A 121 -5.31 0.79 -17.57
N CYS A 122 -6.27 1.44 -16.91
CA CYS A 122 -7.70 1.09 -17.02
C CYS A 122 -8.58 2.20 -17.62
N ALA A 123 -8.14 3.46 -17.63
CA ALA A 123 -8.97 4.60 -18.04
C ALA A 123 -9.44 4.58 -19.51
N ASP A 124 -8.82 3.74 -20.35
CA ASP A 124 -9.12 3.64 -21.78
C ASP A 124 -10.04 2.47 -22.20
N PHE A 125 -10.74 1.82 -21.27
CA PHE A 125 -11.74 0.80 -21.62
C PHE A 125 -13.17 1.34 -21.54
N PRO A 126 -13.74 1.91 -22.62
CA PRO A 126 -15.19 1.95 -22.73
C PRO A 126 -15.69 0.49 -22.74
N ALA A 127 -16.73 0.22 -21.97
CA ALA A 127 -17.32 -1.11 -21.83
C ALA A 127 -17.54 -1.76 -23.22
N GLY A 128 -16.71 -2.75 -23.56
CA GLY A 128 -16.92 -3.58 -24.76
C GLY A 128 -15.74 -3.86 -25.70
N GLN A 129 -14.47 -3.54 -25.40
CA GLN A 129 -13.36 -3.99 -26.26
C GLN A 129 -12.27 -4.73 -25.48
N ALA A 130 -12.16 -6.04 -25.75
CA ALA A 130 -11.04 -6.86 -25.34
C ALA A 130 -9.77 -6.42 -26.09
N GLN A 131 -8.73 -6.02 -25.36
CA GLN A 131 -7.43 -5.73 -25.97
C GLN A 131 -6.77 -7.03 -26.45
N MET A 132 -6.56 -7.12 -27.77
CA MET A 132 -5.57 -8.03 -28.34
C MET A 132 -4.18 -7.43 -28.10
N TYR A 133 -3.38 -8.06 -27.27
CA TYR A 133 -1.96 -7.74 -27.16
C TYR A 133 -1.28 -7.95 -28.53
N VAL A 134 -0.64 -6.89 -29.04
CA VAL A 134 0.28 -6.99 -30.17
C VAL A 134 1.55 -7.66 -29.67
N ASN A 135 1.74 -8.93 -29.99
CA ASN A 135 3.06 -9.56 -29.91
C ASN A 135 3.95 -8.87 -30.95
N ALA A 136 4.97 -8.13 -30.49
CA ALA A 136 6.04 -7.69 -31.37
C ALA A 136 6.79 -8.92 -31.89
N ALA A 137 6.90 -9.01 -33.22
CA ALA A 137 7.59 -10.06 -33.96
C ALA A 137 9.10 -9.79 -34.08
#